data_AF-W0RHG7-F1
#
_entry.id   AF-W0RHG7-F1
#
_cell.length_a   1.000
_cell.length_b   1.000
_cell.length_c   1.000
_cell.angle_alpha   90.00
_cell.angle_beta   90.00
_cell.angle_gamma   90.00
#
_symmetry.space_group_name_H-M   'P 1'
#
loop_
_entity.id
_entity.type
_entity.pdbx_description
1 polymer ?
#
loop_
_entity_poly.entity_id
_entity_poly.type
_entity_poly.pdbx_seq_one_letter_code
_entity_poly.pdbx_strand_id
1 'polypeptide(L)'
;MFGSQILEVAIGLVLVYLVLALIASSVREGAESFLKSRAVQLERGIREMLHDPDGHGFAKRLFEHPLIFGLYRGDYAPSPPAMERVTKRMTQAWQPNLPSYIPARSFASALLDIAAHGDSVLETLDAAPSIQDVRKSVQVMAGVPTPVRRAIIHAIDTADGSLEQARRNLEAWFDSGMDRVSGWYKRETQVILFFVSLGITALVNANTLVIAEQLYRNGDTRRDVVAAAMTRASGPLATQRDSALDAAVREIANLELPLGWPVTVSSSDRFNRPLGMAAGWLLTAFAITLGAPFWFDVLNKIMVIRTTVKPHEKSGEEGSEDRQDKVPRLIAVPTMPAAAPQAPPVELPASAAIPVGTPTSIVNARPPGGAPAPAVSFESHEWASGNDPHEGIL
;
A
#
# COMPACT_ATOMS: atom_id res chain seq x y z
N MET A 1 -3.70 -34.78 13.00
CA MET A 1 -3.26 -33.50 13.62
C MET A 1 -1.77 -33.38 13.41
N PHE A 2 -1.30 -32.27 12.86
CA PHE A 2 0.06 -32.16 12.34
C PHE A 2 1.01 -31.70 13.44
N GLY A 3 1.35 -32.62 14.36
CA GLY A 3 2.54 -32.63 15.21
C GLY A 3 2.87 -31.47 16.16
N SER A 4 2.35 -30.25 15.99
CA SER A 4 2.68 -29.08 16.79
C SER A 4 1.43 -28.27 17.16
N GLN A 5 1.01 -28.42 18.41
CA GLN A 5 -0.09 -27.66 19.01
C GLN A 5 0.14 -26.14 18.91
N ILE A 6 1.39 -25.70 19.05
CA ILE A 6 1.77 -24.27 19.00
C ILE A 6 1.56 -23.71 17.60
N LEU A 7 1.90 -24.47 16.55
CA LEU A 7 1.69 -24.07 15.17
C LEU A 7 0.20 -23.91 14.85
N GLU A 8 -0.63 -24.85 15.30
CA GLU A 8 -2.08 -24.80 15.12
C GLU A 8 -2.71 -23.59 15.85
N VAL A 9 -2.23 -23.24 17.05
CA VAL A 9 -2.65 -22.01 17.75
C VAL A 9 -2.25 -20.75 16.97
N ALA A 10 -1.02 -20.71 16.44
CA ALA A 10 -0.56 -19.57 15.65
C ALA A 10 -1.40 -19.37 14.38
N ILE A 11 -1.74 -20.46 13.67
CA ILE A 11 -2.64 -20.41 12.51
C ILE A 11 -4.00 -19.82 12.89
N GLY A 12 -4.56 -20.23 14.03
CA GLY A 12 -5.84 -19.71 14.49
C GLY A 12 -5.80 -18.22 14.83
N LEU A 13 -4.73 -17.76 15.49
CA LEU A 13 -4.55 -16.32 15.75
C LEU A 13 -4.41 -15.52 14.45
N VAL A 14 -3.65 -16.03 13.48
CA VAL A 14 -3.49 -15.39 12.17
C VAL A 14 -4.83 -15.24 11.45
N LEU A 15 -5.68 -16.28 11.47
CA LEU A 15 -7.02 -16.20 10.88
C LEU A 15 -7.86 -15.12 11.56
N VAL A 16 -7.88 -15.08 12.90
CA VAL A 16 -8.62 -14.07 13.65
C VAL A 16 -8.14 -12.66 13.30
N TYR A 17 -6.84 -12.42 13.25
CA TYR A 17 -6.29 -11.12 12.87
C TYR A 17 -6.61 -10.75 11.43
N LEU A 18 -6.55 -11.71 10.51
CA LEU A 18 -6.92 -11.49 9.11
C LEU A 18 -8.36 -10.99 8.99
N VAL A 19 -9.31 -11.65 9.66
CA VAL A 19 -10.73 -11.25 9.60
C VAL A 19 -10.97 -9.91 10.28
N LEU A 20 -10.40 -9.68 11.47
CA LEU A 20 -10.54 -8.39 12.15
C LEU A 20 -9.89 -7.25 11.36
N ALA A 21 -8.78 -7.51 10.67
CA ALA A 21 -8.15 -6.57 9.76
C ALA A 21 -9.01 -6.27 8.53
N LEU A 22 -9.69 -7.26 7.96
CA LEU A 22 -10.67 -7.02 6.88
C LEU A 22 -11.81 -6.11 7.34
N ILE A 23 -12.35 -6.35 8.55
CA ILE A 23 -13.38 -5.49 9.15
C ILE A 23 -12.84 -4.07 9.36
N ALA A 24 -11.65 -3.93 9.92
CA ALA A 24 -11.04 -2.63 10.18
C ALA A 24 -10.78 -1.84 8.89
N SER A 25 -10.28 -2.49 7.83
CA SER A 25 -10.11 -1.86 6.52
C SER A 25 -11.45 -1.38 5.94
N SER A 26 -12.52 -2.16 6.03
CA SER A 26 -13.85 -1.75 5.57
C SER A 26 -14.42 -0.57 6.36
N VAL A 27 -14.25 -0.56 7.68
CA VAL A 27 -14.65 0.58 8.53
C VAL A 27 -13.84 1.83 8.18
N ARG A 28 -12.52 1.68 7.98
CA ARG A 28 -11.63 2.77 7.59
C ARG A 28 -11.98 3.33 6.23
N GLU A 29 -12.30 2.49 5.24
CA GLU A 29 -12.77 2.94 3.91
C GLU A 29 -14.09 3.71 3.99
N GLY A 30 -15.03 3.23 4.80
CA GLY A 30 -16.25 3.97 5.12
C GLY A 30 -15.92 5.35 5.70
N ALA A 31 -15.01 5.42 6.68
CA ALA A 31 -14.56 6.67 7.27
C ALA A 31 -13.85 7.58 6.24
N GLU A 32 -13.05 7.04 5.33
CA GLU A 32 -12.35 7.83 4.30
C GLU A 32 -13.29 8.41 3.25
N SER A 33 -14.25 7.62 2.77
CA SER A 33 -15.30 8.13 1.87
C SER A 33 -16.08 9.27 2.55
N PHE A 34 -16.30 9.14 3.87
CA PHE A 34 -16.92 10.15 4.71
C PHE A 34 -15.96 11.24 5.23
N LEU A 35 -14.66 11.23 4.95
CA LEU A 35 -13.77 12.31 5.43
C LEU A 35 -13.02 13.01 4.30
N LYS A 36 -12.99 12.43 3.08
CA LYS A 36 -12.20 12.90 1.93
C LYS A 36 -10.82 13.41 2.38
N SER A 37 -10.20 12.65 3.29
CA SER A 37 -8.98 13.00 4.04
C SER A 37 -7.85 13.44 3.11
N ARG A 38 -7.69 12.71 2.00
CA ARG A 38 -6.70 12.98 0.97
C ARG A 38 -6.82 14.37 0.36
N ALA A 39 -8.03 14.77 -0.05
CA ALA A 39 -8.26 16.08 -0.66
C ALA A 39 -7.95 17.23 0.32
N VAL A 40 -8.31 17.04 1.59
CA VAL A 40 -8.03 18.01 2.67
C VAL A 40 -6.54 18.15 2.94
N GLN A 41 -5.81 17.03 2.98
CA GLN A 41 -4.38 17.04 3.26
C GLN A 41 -3.57 17.56 2.08
N LEU A 42 -3.97 17.23 0.85
CA LEU A 42 -3.39 17.82 -0.35
C LEU A 42 -3.53 19.34 -0.31
N GLU A 43 -4.73 19.82 -0.04
CA GLU A 43 -5.02 21.24 0.04
C GLU A 43 -4.26 21.93 1.19
N ARG A 44 -4.19 21.31 2.37
CA ARG A 44 -3.34 21.78 3.47
C ARG A 44 -1.86 21.82 3.08
N GLY A 45 -1.36 20.79 2.41
CA GLY A 45 0.02 20.71 1.95
C GLY A 45 0.37 21.84 0.98
N ILE A 46 -0.54 22.12 0.04
CA ILE A 46 -0.43 23.24 -0.90
C ILE A 46 -0.46 24.57 -0.15
N ARG A 47 -1.38 24.78 0.81
CA ARG A 47 -1.41 25.98 1.66
C ARG A 47 -0.09 26.21 2.39
N GLU A 48 0.46 25.17 3.01
CA GLU A 48 1.74 25.27 3.72
C GLU A 48 2.91 25.57 2.78
N MET A 49 2.94 24.93 1.61
CA MET A 49 3.97 25.15 0.58
C MET A 49 3.89 26.56 -0.01
N LEU A 50 2.68 27.07 -0.22
CA LEU A 50 2.42 28.42 -0.71
C LEU A 50 2.48 29.48 0.40
N HIS A 51 2.77 29.08 1.64
CA HIS A 51 2.84 29.97 2.80
C HIS A 51 1.55 30.80 3.00
N ASP A 52 0.40 30.14 2.81
CA ASP A 52 -0.95 30.70 2.91
C ASP A 52 -1.81 29.82 3.84
N PRO A 53 -1.63 29.90 5.17
CA PRO A 53 -2.27 29.00 6.13
C PRO A 53 -3.81 29.10 6.13
N ASP A 54 -4.34 30.30 5.88
CA ASP A 54 -5.78 30.57 5.85
C ASP A 54 -6.41 30.17 4.50
N GLY A 55 -5.59 30.01 3.46
CA GLY A 55 -6.01 29.60 2.12
C GLY A 55 -6.70 30.69 1.32
N HIS A 56 -6.92 31.88 1.86
CA HIS A 56 -7.67 32.94 1.19
C HIS A 56 -6.83 33.79 0.23
N GLY A 57 -5.51 33.60 0.20
CA GLY A 57 -4.58 34.40 -0.59
C GLY A 57 -4.15 33.71 -1.88
N PHE A 58 -2.88 33.31 -1.91
CA PHE A 58 -2.26 32.74 -3.10
C PHE A 58 -2.74 31.30 -3.39
N ALA A 59 -3.10 30.53 -2.37
CA ALA A 59 -3.68 29.20 -2.54
C ALA A 59 -5.03 29.27 -3.27
N LYS A 60 -5.91 30.20 -2.89
CA LYS A 60 -7.18 30.45 -3.58
C LYS A 60 -6.99 30.71 -5.07
N ARG A 61 -6.08 31.63 -5.41
CA ARG A 61 -5.76 31.96 -6.83
C ARG A 61 -5.31 30.73 -7.62
N LEU A 62 -4.50 29.87 -7.01
CA LEU A 62 -4.07 28.62 -7.64
C LEU A 62 -5.23 27.64 -7.84
N PHE A 63 -6.09 27.44 -6.84
CA PHE A 63 -7.21 26.51 -6.94
C PHE A 63 -8.31 26.98 -7.91
N GLU A 64 -8.50 28.28 -8.05
CA GLU A 64 -9.45 28.89 -9.00
C GLU A 64 -8.87 28.99 -10.43
N HIS A 65 -7.60 28.62 -10.62
CA HIS A 65 -6.92 28.70 -11.91
C HIS A 65 -7.50 27.74 -12.97
N PRO A 66 -7.58 28.11 -14.27
CA PRO A 66 -8.07 27.26 -15.36
C PRO A 66 -7.53 25.84 -15.45
N LEU A 67 -6.25 25.67 -15.13
CA LEU A 67 -5.59 24.36 -15.16
C LEU A 67 -5.88 23.48 -13.93
N ILE A 68 -6.52 24.02 -12.89
CA ILE A 68 -6.77 23.36 -11.61
C ILE A 68 -8.26 23.27 -11.28
N PHE A 69 -9.07 24.28 -11.59
CA PHE A 69 -10.50 24.30 -11.23
C PHE A 69 -11.25 23.08 -11.79
N GLY A 70 -10.85 22.59 -12.98
CA GLY A 70 -11.47 21.43 -13.62
C GLY A 70 -11.23 20.10 -12.89
N LEU A 71 -10.31 20.05 -11.93
CA LEU A 71 -10.01 18.84 -11.15
C LEU A 71 -11.03 18.58 -10.03
N TYR A 72 -11.94 19.53 -9.79
CA TYR A 72 -12.86 19.47 -8.66
C TYR A 72 -14.17 20.24 -8.94
N ARG A 73 -15.15 20.20 -8.02
CA ARG A 73 -16.50 20.76 -8.28
C ARG A 73 -16.79 21.98 -7.40
N GLY A 74 -17.31 23.04 -8.02
CA GLY A 74 -17.70 24.27 -7.33
C GLY A 74 -16.51 25.15 -6.99
N ASP A 75 -16.74 26.13 -6.10
CA ASP A 75 -15.73 27.13 -5.74
C ASP A 75 -14.75 26.59 -4.68
N TYR A 76 -13.53 27.14 -4.69
CA TYR A 76 -12.55 26.81 -3.67
C TYR A 76 -12.99 27.34 -2.29
N ALA A 77 -13.06 26.42 -1.32
CA ALA A 77 -13.27 26.74 0.08
C ALA A 77 -12.19 26.06 0.93
N PRO A 78 -11.40 26.83 1.72
CA PRO A 78 -10.33 26.25 2.52
C PRO A 78 -10.86 25.28 3.56
N SER A 79 -10.12 24.19 3.80
CA SER A 79 -10.54 23.18 4.77
C SER A 79 -10.44 23.73 6.20
N PRO A 80 -11.46 23.54 7.05
CA PRO A 80 -11.41 24.00 8.43
C PRO A 80 -10.35 23.23 9.25
N PRO A 81 -9.95 23.76 10.43
CA PRO A 81 -8.99 23.10 11.31
C PRO A 81 -9.44 21.68 11.68
N ALA A 82 -8.47 20.78 11.92
CA ALA A 82 -8.73 19.36 12.17
C ALA A 82 -9.81 19.10 13.22
N MET A 83 -9.79 19.86 14.32
CA MET A 83 -10.72 19.72 15.44
C MET A 83 -12.19 20.03 15.07
N GLU A 84 -12.41 20.85 14.04
CA GLU A 84 -13.74 21.32 13.65
C GLU A 84 -14.30 20.57 12.42
N ARG A 85 -13.47 19.74 11.75
CA ARG A 85 -13.87 19.02 10.52
C ARG A 85 -15.05 18.09 10.75
N VAL A 86 -15.03 17.34 11.85
CA VAL A 86 -16.07 16.36 12.18
C VAL A 86 -17.40 17.06 12.43
N THR A 87 -17.41 18.11 13.24
CA THR A 87 -18.63 18.85 13.58
C THR A 87 -19.20 19.58 12.36
N LYS A 88 -18.38 20.30 11.59
CA LYS A 88 -18.84 21.00 10.37
C LYS A 88 -19.33 20.07 9.26
N ARG A 89 -18.78 18.87 9.17
CA ARG A 89 -19.26 17.86 8.22
C ARG A 89 -20.58 17.23 8.68
N MET A 90 -20.73 16.97 9.98
CA MET A 90 -21.99 16.49 10.56
C MET A 90 -23.13 17.51 10.41
N THR A 91 -22.84 18.80 10.54
CA THR A 91 -23.84 19.87 10.32
C THR A 91 -24.06 20.22 8.84
N GLN A 92 -23.43 19.49 7.92
CA GLN A 92 -23.42 19.75 6.48
C GLN A 92 -22.96 21.17 6.09
N ALA A 93 -22.33 21.90 7.02
CA ALA A 93 -21.83 23.26 6.81
C ALA A 93 -20.57 23.30 5.92
N TRP A 94 -19.95 22.15 5.67
CA TRP A 94 -18.76 22.04 4.81
C TRP A 94 -18.72 20.69 4.10
N GLN A 95 -18.52 20.73 2.78
CA GLN A 95 -18.29 19.55 1.94
C GLN A 95 -16.97 19.72 1.19
N PRO A 96 -15.97 18.86 1.43
CA PRO A 96 -14.71 18.92 0.70
C PRO A 96 -14.98 18.53 -0.76
N ASN A 97 -15.15 19.52 -1.62
CA ASN A 97 -15.21 19.31 -3.06
C ASN A 97 -13.85 19.58 -3.71
N LEU A 98 -12.76 19.45 -2.94
CA LEU A 98 -11.38 19.66 -3.35
C LEU A 98 -10.84 18.44 -4.13
N PRO A 99 -9.80 18.62 -4.96
CA PRO A 99 -9.22 17.51 -5.71
C PRO A 99 -8.44 16.57 -4.78
N SER A 100 -8.52 15.26 -5.03
CA SER A 100 -7.72 14.25 -4.31
C SER A 100 -6.29 14.15 -4.83
N TYR A 101 -6.00 14.74 -5.99
CA TYR A 101 -4.68 14.75 -6.62
C TYR A 101 -4.60 15.94 -7.58
N ILE A 102 -3.42 16.55 -7.67
CA ILE A 102 -3.10 17.59 -8.66
C ILE A 102 -1.83 17.13 -9.40
N PRO A 103 -1.85 16.99 -10.73
CA PRO A 103 -0.65 16.70 -11.49
C PRO A 103 0.40 17.81 -11.30
N ALA A 104 1.66 17.42 -11.07
CA ALA A 104 2.77 18.36 -10.91
C ALA A 104 2.86 19.35 -12.08
N ARG A 105 2.62 18.86 -13.30
CA ARG A 105 2.55 19.67 -14.51
C ARG A 105 1.49 20.76 -14.45
N SER A 106 0.26 20.41 -14.06
CA SER A 106 -0.84 21.37 -13.96
C SER A 106 -0.55 22.42 -12.89
N PHE A 107 0.02 22.00 -11.76
CA PHE A 107 0.46 22.90 -10.70
C PHE A 107 1.54 23.88 -11.19
N ALA A 108 2.62 23.37 -11.79
CA ALA A 108 3.74 24.18 -12.26
C ALA A 108 3.32 25.15 -13.36
N SER A 109 2.49 24.69 -14.30
CA SER A 109 1.95 25.54 -15.36
C SER A 109 1.03 26.62 -14.82
N ALA A 110 0.13 26.30 -13.87
CA ALA A 110 -0.72 27.30 -13.23
C ALA A 110 0.11 28.33 -12.46
N LEU A 111 1.15 27.88 -11.75
CA LEU A 111 2.02 28.77 -11.00
C LEU A 111 2.82 29.71 -11.90
N LEU A 112 3.34 29.21 -13.03
CA LEU A 112 4.01 30.04 -14.04
C LEU A 112 3.05 31.03 -14.71
N ASP A 113 1.82 30.62 -14.98
CA ASP A 113 0.82 31.49 -15.60
C ASP A 113 0.41 32.64 -14.67
N ILE A 114 0.12 32.33 -13.40
CA ILE A 114 -0.12 33.32 -12.34
C ILE A 114 1.10 34.24 -12.18
N ALA A 115 2.30 33.68 -12.22
CA ALA A 115 3.53 34.45 -12.14
C ALA A 115 3.72 35.40 -13.33
N ALA A 116 3.39 34.96 -14.55
CA ALA A 116 3.57 35.73 -15.78
C ALA A 116 2.55 36.87 -15.91
N HIS A 117 1.28 36.59 -15.61
CA HIS A 117 0.17 37.52 -15.86
C HIS A 117 -0.28 38.28 -14.61
N GLY A 118 0.13 37.87 -13.40
CA GLY A 118 -0.27 38.52 -12.16
C GLY A 118 -1.79 38.58 -12.00
N ASP A 119 -2.31 39.71 -11.51
CA ASP A 119 -3.76 39.98 -11.48
C ASP A 119 -4.27 40.65 -12.78
N SER A 120 -3.36 40.90 -13.74
CA SER A 120 -3.65 41.61 -14.98
C SER A 120 -4.29 40.65 -15.99
N VAL A 121 -5.59 40.48 -15.85
CA VAL A 121 -6.43 39.86 -16.87
C VAL A 121 -6.42 40.78 -18.10
N LEU A 122 -5.81 40.32 -19.20
CA LEU A 122 -6.07 40.74 -20.59
C LEU A 122 -5.36 41.97 -21.21
N GLU A 123 -4.16 42.40 -20.82
CA GLU A 123 -3.41 43.37 -21.64
C GLU A 123 -2.15 42.75 -22.28
N THR A 124 -2.23 42.56 -23.60
CA THR A 124 -1.20 42.11 -24.59
C THR A 124 -1.07 40.60 -24.88
N LEU A 125 -1.97 40.09 -25.73
CA LEU A 125 -1.91 38.75 -26.36
C LEU A 125 -1.01 38.68 -27.60
N ASP A 126 0.02 39.53 -27.71
CA ASP A 126 0.82 39.62 -28.95
C ASP A 126 2.08 38.74 -28.96
N ALA A 127 2.51 38.20 -27.81
CA ALA A 127 3.61 37.23 -27.73
C ALA A 127 3.54 36.37 -26.47
N ALA A 128 3.97 35.11 -26.56
CA ALA A 128 4.18 34.29 -25.37
C ALA A 128 5.25 34.95 -24.47
N PRO A 129 5.01 35.10 -23.15
CA PRO A 129 5.94 35.79 -22.27
C PRO A 129 7.30 35.10 -22.25
N SER A 130 8.37 35.87 -22.42
CA SER A 130 9.72 35.32 -22.27
C SER A 130 9.99 34.98 -20.81
N ILE A 131 10.95 34.08 -20.55
CA ILE A 131 11.35 33.74 -19.18
C ILE A 131 11.85 34.97 -18.40
N GLN A 132 12.40 35.98 -19.08
CA GLN A 132 12.82 37.23 -18.46
C GLN A 132 11.63 38.11 -18.07
N ASP A 133 10.54 38.06 -18.85
CA ASP A 133 9.31 38.79 -18.55
C ASP A 133 8.64 38.17 -17.32
N VAL A 134 8.56 36.83 -17.25
CA VAL A 134 8.08 36.11 -16.06
C VAL A 134 8.95 36.41 -14.83
N ARG A 135 10.27 36.52 -15.00
CA ARG A 135 11.17 36.89 -13.90
C ARG A 135 10.86 38.29 -13.37
N LYS A 136 10.66 39.27 -14.26
CA LYS A 136 10.33 40.66 -13.90
C LYS A 136 8.97 40.75 -13.24
N SER A 137 7.95 40.08 -13.78
CA SER A 137 6.60 40.08 -13.20
C SER A 137 6.60 39.52 -11.78
N VAL A 138 7.30 38.40 -11.52
CA VAL A 138 7.44 37.80 -10.19
C VAL A 138 8.12 38.74 -9.18
N GLN A 139 9.07 39.56 -9.62
CA GLN A 139 9.75 40.53 -8.75
C GLN A 139 8.83 41.67 -8.31
N VAL A 140 7.89 42.08 -9.16
CA VAL A 140 6.99 43.22 -8.90
C VAL A 140 5.65 42.76 -8.31
N MET A 141 5.27 41.49 -8.49
CA MET A 141 3.96 40.96 -8.11
C MET A 141 3.68 41.15 -6.60
N ALA A 142 2.68 41.97 -6.29
CA ALA A 142 2.20 42.16 -4.94
C ALA A 142 1.40 40.93 -4.45
N GLY A 143 1.43 40.67 -3.15
CA GLY A 143 0.64 39.59 -2.54
C GLY A 143 1.16 38.17 -2.74
N VAL A 144 2.35 37.97 -3.34
CA VAL A 144 3.04 36.66 -3.32
C VAL A 144 3.94 36.56 -2.10
N PRO A 145 3.76 35.51 -1.26
CA PRO A 145 4.63 35.29 -0.11
C PRO A 145 6.10 35.18 -0.51
N THR A 146 6.99 35.79 0.28
CA THR A 146 8.44 35.81 0.02
C THR A 146 9.05 34.42 -0.21
N PRO A 147 8.67 33.35 0.54
CA PRO A 147 9.18 32.01 0.28
C PRO A 147 8.81 31.50 -1.12
N VAL A 148 7.56 31.68 -1.54
CA VAL A 148 7.05 31.25 -2.85
C VAL A 148 7.75 32.00 -3.97
N ARG A 149 7.87 33.32 -3.82
CA ARG A 149 8.60 34.17 -4.78
C ARG A 149 10.03 33.67 -5.00
N ARG A 150 10.75 33.37 -3.91
CA ARG A 150 12.13 32.85 -4.00
C ARG A 150 12.19 31.49 -4.69
N ALA A 151 11.22 30.60 -4.42
CA ALA A 151 11.16 29.30 -5.09
C ALA A 151 10.96 29.45 -6.60
N ILE A 152 10.05 30.33 -7.03
CA ILE A 152 9.80 30.60 -8.46
C ILE A 152 11.03 31.23 -9.13
N ILE A 153 11.63 32.25 -8.51
CA ILE A 153 12.84 32.89 -9.06
C ILE A 153 13.99 31.89 -9.15
N HIS A 154 14.21 31.06 -8.13
CA HIS A 154 15.22 30.02 -8.17
C HIS A 154 14.97 29.03 -9.32
N ALA A 155 13.73 28.57 -9.49
CA ALA A 155 13.37 27.67 -10.58
C ALA A 155 13.61 28.28 -11.97
N ILE A 156 13.42 29.60 -12.11
CA ILE A 156 13.71 30.35 -13.33
C ILE A 156 15.22 30.55 -13.53
N ASP A 157 15.95 30.93 -12.49
CA ASP A 157 17.38 31.23 -12.57
C ASP A 157 18.20 29.95 -12.90
N THR A 158 17.74 28.77 -12.49
CA THR A 158 18.37 27.47 -12.81
C THR A 158 17.87 26.83 -14.11
N ALA A 159 17.06 27.54 -14.90
CA ALA A 159 16.45 27.01 -16.12
C ALA A 159 17.25 27.27 -17.40
N ASP A 160 18.39 27.96 -17.32
CA ASP A 160 19.23 28.34 -18.47
C ASP A 160 18.45 28.99 -19.63
N GLY A 161 17.44 29.80 -19.29
CA GLY A 161 16.60 30.51 -20.27
C GLY A 161 15.46 29.68 -20.87
N SER A 162 15.31 28.40 -20.51
CA SER A 162 14.24 27.52 -21.00
C SER A 162 13.02 27.55 -20.09
N LEU A 163 11.88 28.04 -20.59
CA LEU A 163 10.62 28.01 -19.85
C LEU A 163 10.19 26.58 -19.48
N GLU A 164 10.48 25.62 -20.35
CA GLU A 164 10.19 24.21 -20.09
C GLU A 164 11.06 23.66 -18.94
N GLN A 165 12.31 24.10 -18.82
CA GLN A 165 13.16 23.71 -17.70
C GLN A 165 12.71 24.39 -16.40
N ALA A 166 12.29 25.66 -16.44
CA ALA A 166 11.72 26.33 -15.27
C ALA A 166 10.45 25.62 -14.77
N ARG A 167 9.61 25.17 -15.69
CA ARG A 167 8.43 24.34 -15.40
C ARG A 167 8.82 23.03 -14.70
N ARG A 168 9.79 22.29 -15.25
CA ARG A 168 10.31 21.06 -14.62
C ARG A 168 10.91 21.29 -13.23
N ASN A 169 11.62 22.40 -13.03
CA ASN A 169 12.16 22.76 -11.72
C ASN A 169 11.04 23.01 -10.69
N LEU A 170 9.92 23.60 -11.12
CA LEU A 170 8.73 23.78 -10.27
C LEU A 170 7.98 22.47 -10.02
N GLU A 171 7.93 21.55 -11.00
CA GLU A 171 7.42 20.19 -10.79
C GLU A 171 8.21 19.49 -9.70
N ALA A 172 9.54 19.50 -9.78
CA ALA A 172 10.41 18.89 -8.78
C ALA A 172 10.25 19.52 -7.38
N TRP A 173 10.03 20.83 -7.31
CA TRP A 173 9.72 21.52 -6.05
C TRP A 173 8.37 21.08 -5.47
N PHE A 174 7.35 20.96 -6.31
CA PHE A 174 6.03 20.46 -5.91
C PHE A 174 6.11 19.02 -5.43
N ASP A 175 6.76 18.13 -6.18
CA ASP A 175 6.91 16.71 -5.81
C ASP A 175 7.63 16.56 -4.47
N SER A 176 8.72 17.31 -4.27
CA SER A 176 9.43 17.35 -2.97
C SER A 176 8.53 17.83 -1.82
N GLY A 177 7.64 18.79 -2.09
CA GLY A 177 6.63 19.25 -1.14
C GLY A 177 5.59 18.17 -0.84
N MET A 178 5.14 17.45 -1.87
CA MET A 178 4.14 16.39 -1.78
C MET A 178 4.69 15.12 -1.10
N ASP A 179 5.98 14.83 -1.22
CA ASP A 179 6.63 13.74 -0.48
C ASP A 179 6.51 13.97 1.05
N ARG A 180 6.70 15.20 1.50
CA ARG A 180 6.53 15.57 2.91
C ARG A 180 5.06 15.42 3.36
N VAL A 181 4.12 15.91 2.55
CA VAL A 181 2.68 15.82 2.84
C VAL A 181 2.23 14.36 2.90
N SER A 182 2.72 13.53 1.97
CA SER A 182 2.46 12.09 1.94
C SER A 182 3.01 11.37 3.18
N GLY A 183 4.16 11.81 3.69
CA GLY A 183 4.73 11.28 4.93
C GLY A 183 3.84 11.52 6.15
N TRP A 184 3.30 12.73 6.32
CA TRP A 184 2.35 13.02 7.40
C TRP A 184 1.03 12.27 7.22
N TYR A 185 0.56 12.11 5.98
CA TYR A 185 -0.63 11.34 5.67
C TYR A 185 -0.50 9.87 6.10
N LYS A 186 0.63 9.22 5.76
CA LYS A 186 0.88 7.82 6.14
C LYS A 186 0.86 7.67 7.68
N ARG A 187 1.44 8.62 8.41
CA ARG A 187 1.44 8.64 9.89
C ARG A 187 0.05 8.86 10.48
N GLU A 188 -0.70 9.84 9.97
CA GLU A 188 -2.06 10.13 10.44
C GLU A 188 -2.99 8.92 10.21
N THR A 189 -2.89 8.30 9.04
CA THR A 189 -3.67 7.12 8.67
C THR A 189 -3.39 5.94 9.59
N GLN A 190 -2.13 5.67 9.91
CA GLN A 190 -1.75 4.59 10.84
C GLN A 190 -2.33 4.83 12.25
N VAL A 191 -2.31 6.08 12.74
CA VAL A 191 -2.88 6.43 14.04
C VAL A 191 -4.40 6.24 14.04
N ILE A 192 -5.07 6.71 12.99
CA ILE A 192 -6.52 6.51 12.84
C ILE A 192 -6.86 5.02 12.80
N LEU A 193 -6.15 4.24 11.99
CA LEU A 193 -6.35 2.81 11.87
C LEU A 193 -6.15 2.09 13.21
N PHE A 194 -5.14 2.48 13.99
CA PHE A 194 -4.92 1.95 15.33
C PHE A 194 -6.12 2.20 16.26
N PHE A 195 -6.64 3.44 16.30
CA PHE A 195 -7.79 3.74 17.15
C PHE A 195 -9.09 3.10 16.67
N VAL A 196 -9.29 2.99 15.36
CA VAL A 196 -10.40 2.22 14.77
C VAL A 196 -10.30 0.76 15.18
N SER A 197 -9.11 0.17 15.05
CA SER A 197 -8.82 -1.22 15.43
C SER A 197 -9.03 -1.46 16.92
N LEU A 198 -8.60 -0.51 17.77
CA LEU A 198 -8.81 -0.55 19.21
C LEU A 198 -10.30 -0.48 19.55
N GLY A 199 -11.06 0.39 18.88
CA GLY A 199 -12.51 0.52 19.05
C GLY A 199 -13.24 -0.77 18.66
N ILE A 200 -12.91 -1.36 17.51
CA ILE A 200 -13.48 -2.65 17.06
C ILE A 200 -13.13 -3.76 18.06
N THR A 201 -11.88 -3.82 18.49
CA THR A 201 -11.40 -4.83 19.44
C THR A 201 -12.13 -4.74 20.77
N ALA A 202 -12.31 -3.53 21.32
CA ALA A 202 -13.03 -3.32 22.56
C ALA A 202 -14.54 -3.64 22.39
N LEU A 203 -15.14 -3.23 21.27
CA LEU A 203 -16.55 -3.49 20.98
C LEU A 203 -16.88 -4.98 20.95
N VAL A 204 -16.06 -5.76 20.23
CA VAL A 204 -16.23 -7.22 20.05
C VAL A 204 -15.55 -8.01 21.17
N ASN A 205 -14.86 -7.34 22.11
CA ASN A 205 -14.02 -7.95 23.14
C ASN A 205 -13.04 -9.01 22.57
N ALA A 206 -12.36 -8.67 21.48
CA ALA A 206 -11.40 -9.57 20.83
C ALA A 206 -10.07 -9.59 21.60
N ASN A 207 -9.99 -10.35 22.69
CA ASN A 207 -8.80 -10.45 23.53
C ASN A 207 -7.86 -11.56 23.04
N THR A 208 -6.71 -11.18 22.46
CA THR A 208 -5.70 -12.14 21.96
C THR A 208 -5.30 -13.18 23.02
N LEU A 209 -5.09 -12.77 24.27
CA LEU A 209 -4.60 -13.66 25.32
C LEU A 209 -5.63 -14.75 25.66
N VAL A 210 -6.92 -14.35 25.70
CA VAL A 210 -8.05 -15.28 25.92
C VAL A 210 -8.20 -16.23 24.73
N ILE A 211 -8.13 -15.71 23.50
CA ILE A 211 -8.24 -16.52 22.28
C ILE A 211 -7.09 -17.53 22.22
N ALA A 212 -5.85 -17.09 22.48
CA ALA A 212 -4.68 -17.96 22.48
C ALA A 212 -4.80 -19.06 23.56
N GLU A 213 -5.25 -18.72 24.76
CA GLU A 213 -5.47 -19.69 25.83
C GLU A 213 -6.56 -20.71 25.45
N GLN A 214 -7.68 -20.26 24.89
CA GLN A 214 -8.76 -21.15 24.46
C GLN A 214 -8.31 -22.10 23.34
N LEU A 215 -7.62 -21.59 22.31
CA LEU A 215 -7.08 -22.42 21.23
C LEU A 215 -6.04 -23.40 21.75
N TYR A 216 -5.25 -23.01 22.74
CA TYR A 216 -4.28 -23.90 23.35
C TYR A 216 -4.96 -25.02 24.14
N ARG A 217 -5.99 -24.71 24.95
CA ARG A 217 -6.65 -25.65 25.85
C ARG A 217 -7.70 -26.53 25.17
N ASN A 218 -8.42 -26.01 24.16
CA ASN A 218 -9.49 -26.72 23.48
C ASN A 218 -9.02 -27.26 22.13
N GLY A 219 -8.91 -28.59 22.04
CA GLY A 219 -8.48 -29.27 20.82
C GLY A 219 -9.48 -29.20 19.67
N ASP A 220 -10.78 -29.16 19.97
CA ASP A 220 -11.83 -29.19 18.95
C ASP A 220 -12.00 -27.81 18.31
N THR A 221 -12.16 -26.75 19.11
CA THR A 221 -12.17 -25.36 18.62
C THR A 221 -10.92 -25.06 17.78
N ARG A 222 -9.74 -25.53 18.22
CA ARG A 222 -8.50 -25.35 17.44
C ARG A 222 -8.55 -26.06 16.08
N ARG A 223 -9.09 -27.28 16.00
CA ARG A 223 -9.24 -28.00 14.73
C ARG A 223 -10.15 -27.26 13.77
N ASP A 224 -11.29 -26.76 14.26
CA ASP A 224 -12.28 -26.04 13.44
C ASP A 224 -11.72 -24.74 12.90
N VAL A 225 -11.04 -23.96 13.75
CA VAL A 225 -10.38 -22.71 13.35
C VAL A 225 -9.26 -22.97 12.33
N VAL A 226 -8.48 -24.04 12.51
CA VAL A 226 -7.45 -24.41 11.53
C VAL A 226 -8.08 -24.84 10.21
N ALA A 227 -9.21 -25.57 10.22
CA ALA A 227 -9.92 -25.94 9.00
C ALA A 227 -10.43 -24.72 8.23
N ALA A 228 -11.05 -23.77 8.92
CA ALA A 228 -11.45 -22.46 8.38
C ALA A 228 -10.23 -21.73 7.75
N ALA A 229 -9.10 -21.69 8.45
CA ALA A 229 -7.88 -21.06 7.95
C ALA A 229 -7.37 -21.70 6.63
N MET A 230 -7.52 -23.02 6.45
CA MET A 230 -7.15 -23.68 5.19
C MET A 230 -8.07 -23.31 4.04
N THR A 231 -9.38 -23.26 4.30
CA THR A 231 -10.37 -22.81 3.32
C THR A 231 -10.05 -21.39 2.88
N ARG A 232 -9.69 -20.52 3.83
CA ARG A 232 -9.35 -19.13 3.54
C ARG A 232 -8.05 -18.96 2.75
N ALA A 233 -7.02 -19.76 3.05
CA ALA A 233 -5.74 -19.74 2.34
C ALA A 233 -5.83 -20.31 0.91
N SER A 234 -6.75 -21.25 0.69
CA SER A 234 -6.96 -21.88 -0.63
C SER A 234 -7.92 -21.08 -1.53
N GLY A 235 -8.64 -20.11 -0.96
CA GLY A 235 -9.51 -19.21 -1.72
C GLY A 235 -8.70 -18.15 -2.48
N PRO A 236 -9.28 -17.54 -3.54
CA PRO A 236 -8.64 -16.41 -4.20
C PRO A 236 -8.34 -15.31 -3.17
N LEU A 237 -7.20 -14.60 -3.36
CA LEU A 237 -7.00 -13.26 -2.79
C LEU A 237 -8.32 -12.54 -2.97
N ALA A 238 -8.93 -12.09 -1.88
CA ALA A 238 -10.22 -11.43 -1.90
C ALA A 238 -10.11 -10.12 -2.69
N THR A 239 -10.15 -10.20 -4.02
CA THR A 239 -10.10 -9.05 -4.92
C THR A 239 -11.44 -8.32 -4.89
N GLN A 240 -12.49 -8.95 -4.34
CA GLN A 240 -13.78 -8.35 -4.03
C GLN A 240 -13.98 -8.26 -2.52
N ARG A 241 -13.60 -7.11 -1.95
CA ARG A 241 -13.63 -6.82 -0.50
C ARG A 241 -14.98 -7.08 0.16
N ASP A 242 -16.09 -6.68 -0.48
CA ASP A 242 -17.43 -6.78 0.13
C ASP A 242 -17.88 -8.24 0.30
N SER A 243 -17.69 -9.06 -0.76
CA SER A 243 -17.96 -10.50 -0.68
C SER A 243 -17.06 -11.23 0.33
N ALA A 244 -15.85 -10.73 0.53
CA ALA A 244 -14.86 -11.32 1.42
C ALA A 244 -15.08 -10.95 2.88
N LEU A 245 -15.61 -9.75 3.17
CA LEU A 245 -16.01 -9.34 4.50
C LEU A 245 -17.19 -10.19 5.00
N ASP A 246 -18.24 -10.31 4.19
CA ASP A 246 -19.43 -11.10 4.55
C ASP A 246 -19.09 -12.58 4.77
N ALA A 247 -18.23 -13.14 3.93
CA ALA A 247 -17.74 -14.51 4.09
C ALA A 247 -16.93 -14.65 5.39
N ALA A 248 -16.01 -13.73 5.67
CA ALA A 248 -15.15 -13.76 6.84
C ALA A 248 -15.92 -13.60 8.17
N VAL A 249 -16.93 -12.73 8.19
CA VAL A 249 -17.80 -12.53 9.37
C VAL A 249 -18.61 -13.79 9.65
N ARG A 250 -19.20 -14.42 8.62
CA ARG A 250 -19.94 -15.68 8.78
C ARG A 250 -19.04 -16.83 9.23
N GLU A 251 -17.82 -16.88 8.70
CA GLU A 251 -16.82 -17.89 9.08
C GLU A 251 -16.47 -17.77 10.57
N ILE A 252 -16.23 -16.56 11.08
CA ILE A 252 -16.02 -16.34 12.53
C ILE A 252 -17.26 -16.63 13.35
N ALA A 253 -18.46 -16.24 12.89
CA ALA A 253 -19.69 -16.48 13.63
C ALA A 253 -19.98 -17.98 13.86
N ASN A 254 -19.48 -18.84 12.97
CA ASN A 254 -19.60 -20.29 13.07
C ASN A 254 -18.49 -20.93 13.93
N LEU A 255 -17.44 -20.19 14.27
CA LEU A 255 -16.37 -20.66 15.14
C LEU A 255 -16.74 -20.37 16.60
N GLU A 256 -16.59 -21.35 17.49
CA GLU A 256 -16.78 -21.19 18.94
C GLU A 256 -15.62 -20.42 19.60
N LEU A 257 -15.26 -19.27 19.02
CA LEU A 257 -14.22 -18.40 19.53
C LEU A 257 -14.73 -17.62 20.75
N PRO A 258 -13.87 -17.33 21.73
CA PRO A 258 -14.22 -16.53 22.89
C PRO A 258 -14.23 -15.04 22.52
N LEU A 259 -15.12 -14.66 21.60
CA LEU A 259 -15.43 -13.29 21.22
C LEU A 259 -16.68 -12.82 21.95
N GLY A 260 -16.74 -11.55 22.27
CA GLY A 260 -17.84 -10.93 22.99
C GLY A 260 -17.62 -10.88 24.50
N TRP A 261 -18.53 -10.18 25.17
CA TRP A 261 -18.42 -9.90 26.59
C TRP A 261 -18.89 -11.11 27.41
N PRO A 262 -18.06 -11.64 28.33
CA PRO A 262 -18.47 -12.77 29.15
C PRO A 262 -19.65 -12.37 30.04
N VAL A 263 -20.74 -13.15 29.98
CA VAL A 263 -21.94 -12.94 30.82
C VAL A 263 -21.62 -13.17 32.31
N THR A 264 -20.62 -14.01 32.60
CA THR A 264 -20.12 -14.27 33.94
C THR A 264 -18.61 -14.10 33.98
N VAL A 265 -18.13 -13.08 34.69
CA VAL A 265 -16.68 -12.86 34.90
C VAL A 265 -16.21 -13.84 35.98
N SER A 266 -15.59 -14.95 35.57
CA SER A 266 -14.97 -15.88 36.51
C SER A 266 -13.77 -15.23 37.18
N SER A 267 -13.68 -15.30 38.51
CA SER A 267 -12.57 -14.73 39.30
C SER A 267 -11.22 -15.41 39.03
N SER A 268 -11.21 -16.59 38.40
CA SER A 268 -9.99 -17.32 38.00
C SER A 268 -9.40 -16.84 36.66
N ASP A 269 -10.13 -15.99 35.92
CA ASP A 269 -9.79 -15.64 34.55
C ASP A 269 -8.87 -14.40 34.49
N ARG A 270 -7.56 -14.65 34.56
CA ARG A 270 -6.53 -13.60 34.68
C ARG A 270 -6.53 -12.64 33.50
N PHE A 271 -6.93 -13.09 32.31
CA PHE A 271 -6.93 -12.29 31.09
C PHE A 271 -8.21 -11.46 30.92
N ASN A 272 -9.26 -11.79 31.68
CA ASN A 272 -10.47 -10.98 31.81
C ASN A 272 -10.43 -9.98 32.99
N ARG A 273 -9.26 -9.80 33.62
CA ARG A 273 -9.02 -8.67 34.54
C ARG A 273 -8.68 -7.42 33.73
N PRO A 274 -8.93 -6.19 34.25
CA PRO A 274 -8.69 -4.94 33.50
C PRO A 274 -7.31 -4.84 32.84
N LEU A 275 -6.24 -5.26 33.53
CA LEU A 275 -4.88 -5.25 32.97
C LEU A 275 -4.71 -6.29 31.85
N GLY A 276 -5.27 -7.48 32.01
CA GLY A 276 -5.24 -8.55 31.00
C GLY A 276 -6.09 -8.22 29.77
N MET A 277 -7.24 -7.57 29.97
CA MET A 277 -8.09 -7.05 28.91
C MET A 277 -7.37 -5.95 28.13
N ALA A 278 -6.80 -4.97 28.84
CA ALA A 278 -6.03 -3.90 28.20
C ALA A 278 -4.86 -4.45 27.40
N ALA A 279 -4.05 -5.36 27.96
CA ALA A 279 -2.93 -5.97 27.27
C ALA A 279 -3.38 -6.79 26.04
N GLY A 280 -4.43 -7.59 26.19
CA GLY A 280 -4.99 -8.40 25.13
C GLY A 280 -5.55 -7.56 23.99
N TRP A 281 -6.31 -6.51 24.30
CA TRP A 281 -6.87 -5.59 23.30
C TRP A 281 -5.79 -4.77 22.61
N LEU A 282 -4.76 -4.31 23.32
CA LEU A 282 -3.64 -3.61 22.70
C LEU A 282 -2.89 -4.51 21.71
N LEU A 283 -2.67 -5.77 22.06
CA LEU A 283 -2.02 -6.74 21.18
C LEU A 283 -2.89 -6.98 19.92
N THR A 284 -4.18 -7.22 20.10
CA THR A 284 -5.12 -7.40 18.97
C THR A 284 -5.16 -6.14 18.09
N ALA A 285 -5.30 -4.94 18.68
CA ALA A 285 -5.36 -3.69 17.93
C ALA A 285 -4.07 -3.44 17.12
N PHE A 286 -2.91 -3.72 17.71
CA PHE A 286 -1.63 -3.62 17.01
C PHE A 286 -1.53 -4.62 15.86
N ALA A 287 -1.99 -5.86 16.08
CA ALA A 287 -2.05 -6.88 15.02
C ALA A 287 -2.94 -6.43 13.86
N ILE A 288 -4.15 -5.95 14.13
CA ILE A 288 -5.09 -5.47 13.10
C ILE A 288 -4.51 -4.30 12.30
N THR A 289 -3.74 -3.41 12.95
CA THR A 289 -3.11 -2.24 12.30
C THR A 289 -2.12 -2.62 11.18
N LEU A 290 -1.61 -3.87 11.16
CA LEU A 290 -0.75 -4.37 10.08
C LEU A 290 -1.52 -4.61 8.77
N GLY A 291 -2.85 -4.65 8.82
CA GLY A 291 -3.72 -4.79 7.66
C GLY A 291 -3.92 -6.24 7.21
N ALA A 292 -4.99 -6.45 6.44
CA ALA A 292 -5.35 -7.77 5.92
C ALA A 292 -4.30 -8.37 4.96
N PRO A 293 -3.65 -7.60 4.06
CA PRO A 293 -2.62 -8.15 3.15
C PRO A 293 -1.47 -8.83 3.91
N PHE A 294 -1.00 -8.22 5.00
CA PHE A 294 0.06 -8.79 5.83
C PHE A 294 -0.33 -10.15 6.41
N TRP A 295 -1.51 -10.25 7.04
CA TRP A 295 -1.95 -11.50 7.66
C TRP A 295 -2.31 -12.58 6.65
N PHE A 296 -2.77 -12.21 5.45
CA PHE A 296 -2.99 -13.15 4.36
C PHE A 296 -1.66 -13.77 3.88
N ASP A 297 -0.62 -12.95 3.71
CA ASP A 297 0.72 -13.44 3.36
C ASP A 297 1.30 -14.34 4.46
N VAL A 298 1.14 -13.96 5.72
CA VAL A 298 1.55 -14.79 6.87
C VAL A 298 0.81 -16.12 6.86
N LEU A 299 -0.50 -16.11 6.64
CA LEU A 299 -1.33 -17.33 6.56
C LEU A 299 -0.82 -18.26 5.46
N ASN A 300 -0.59 -17.74 4.26
CA ASN A 300 -0.08 -18.52 3.14
C ASN A 300 1.29 -19.12 3.42
N LYS A 301 2.22 -18.32 3.97
CA LYS A 301 3.57 -18.80 4.33
C LYS A 301 3.51 -19.94 5.33
N ILE A 302 2.70 -19.81 6.38
CA ILE A 302 2.54 -20.87 7.40
C ILE A 302 1.89 -22.12 6.81
N MET A 303 0.89 -21.95 5.95
CA MET A 303 0.23 -23.07 5.26
C MET A 303 1.19 -23.85 4.37
N VAL A 304 2.06 -23.16 3.62
CA VAL A 304 3.12 -23.81 2.83
C VAL A 304 4.07 -24.60 3.72
N ILE A 305 4.58 -24.01 4.81
CA ILE A 305 5.49 -24.68 5.76
C ILE A 305 4.84 -25.94 6.35
N ARG A 306 3.55 -25.86 6.69
CA ARG A 306 2.80 -27.00 7.22
C ARG A 306 2.67 -28.14 6.21
N THR A 307 2.50 -27.83 4.93
CA THR A 307 2.40 -28.84 3.87
C THR A 307 3.73 -29.48 3.50
N THR A 308 4.85 -28.76 3.69
CA THR A 308 6.20 -29.27 3.38
C THR A 308 6.81 -30.10 4.52
N VAL A 309 6.42 -29.86 5.78
CA VAL A 309 6.84 -30.67 6.93
C VAL A 309 5.88 -31.84 7.15
N LYS A 310 6.04 -32.91 6.36
CA LYS A 310 5.45 -34.22 6.69
C LYS A 310 6.22 -34.83 7.88
N PRO A 311 5.55 -35.39 8.90
CA PRO A 311 6.24 -36.11 9.96
C PRO A 311 6.99 -37.30 9.34
N HIS A 312 8.30 -37.42 9.56
CA HIS A 312 8.97 -38.70 9.39
C HIS A 312 8.31 -39.70 10.35
N GLU A 313 7.76 -40.79 9.81
CA GLU A 313 7.28 -41.91 10.60
C GLU A 313 8.46 -42.48 11.42
N LYS A 314 8.32 -42.39 12.73
CA LYS A 314 9.14 -43.12 13.68
C LYS A 314 8.59 -44.56 13.72
N SER A 315 9.19 -45.50 12.99
CA SER A 315 9.33 -46.90 13.41
C SER A 315 10.01 -47.77 12.34
N GLY A 316 11.19 -48.28 12.68
CA GLY A 316 11.44 -49.71 12.63
C GLY A 316 11.98 -50.07 14.00
N GLU A 317 11.26 -50.88 14.77
CA GLU A 317 11.76 -51.44 16.03
C GLU A 317 13.07 -52.18 15.75
N GLU A 318 14.12 -51.85 16.50
CA GLU A 318 15.31 -52.69 16.56
C GLU A 318 14.89 -54.03 17.19
N GLY A 319 14.76 -55.05 16.33
CA GLY A 319 14.66 -56.43 16.78
C GLY A 319 15.94 -56.80 17.53
N SER A 320 15.79 -57.13 18.81
CA SER A 320 16.84 -57.69 19.65
C SER A 320 17.36 -59.00 19.06
N GLU A 321 18.55 -58.99 18.47
CA GLU A 321 19.34 -60.19 18.17
C GLU A 321 20.32 -60.46 19.31
N ASP A 322 19.79 -60.96 20.42
CA ASP A 322 20.60 -61.61 21.46
C ASP A 322 20.43 -63.13 21.32
N ARG A 323 21.21 -63.72 20.41
CA ARG A 323 21.54 -65.16 20.38
C ARG A 323 22.85 -65.36 19.61
N GLN A 324 23.95 -65.29 20.33
CA GLN A 324 25.19 -65.91 19.89
C GLN A 324 25.05 -67.43 20.02
N ASP A 325 25.38 -68.18 18.96
CA ASP A 325 26.19 -69.40 19.12
C ASP A 325 26.87 -69.83 17.81
N LYS A 326 28.21 -69.75 17.85
CA LYS A 326 29.26 -70.59 17.24
C LYS A 326 29.35 -70.80 15.72
N VAL A 327 30.47 -70.29 15.18
CA VAL A 327 31.09 -70.63 13.88
C VAL A 327 31.76 -72.01 13.93
N PRO A 328 31.82 -72.77 12.81
CA PRO A 328 33.13 -72.99 12.17
C PRO A 328 33.12 -72.94 10.62
N ARG A 329 33.90 -71.99 10.08
CA ARG A 329 34.98 -72.08 9.04
C ARG A 329 34.82 -72.97 7.77
N LEU A 330 35.30 -72.42 6.63
CA LEU A 330 35.83 -73.01 5.35
C LEU A 330 34.99 -72.59 4.10
N ILE A 331 35.47 -72.03 2.96
CA ILE A 331 36.75 -72.07 2.21
C ILE A 331 36.86 -70.90 1.18
N ALA A 332 38.11 -70.53 0.87
CA ALA A 332 38.71 -69.92 -0.35
C ALA A 332 38.66 -68.40 -0.64
N VAL A 333 39.85 -67.94 -1.03
CA VAL A 333 40.34 -66.59 -1.36
C VAL A 333 40.50 -66.46 -2.91
N PRO A 334 41.08 -65.40 -3.51
CA PRO A 334 40.42 -64.49 -4.45
C PRO A 334 41.00 -64.55 -5.89
N THR A 335 40.46 -63.75 -6.82
CA THR A 335 41.27 -63.23 -7.94
C THR A 335 40.65 -61.94 -8.54
N MET A 336 41.43 -60.86 -8.53
CA MET A 336 41.35 -59.70 -9.45
C MET A 336 42.67 -59.71 -10.28
N PRO A 337 43.00 -58.79 -11.22
CA PRO A 337 42.26 -57.72 -11.93
C PRO A 337 42.57 -57.68 -13.46
N ALA A 338 42.07 -56.65 -14.18
CA ALA A 338 42.69 -55.87 -15.30
C ALA A 338 41.61 -55.44 -16.33
N ALA A 339 41.63 -54.32 -17.06
CA ALA A 339 42.38 -53.06 -17.11
C ALA A 339 41.65 -52.15 -18.15
N ALA A 340 41.85 -50.82 -18.09
CA ALA A 340 41.34 -49.80 -19.03
C ALA A 340 42.01 -49.90 -20.43
N PRO A 341 41.58 -49.15 -21.49
CA PRO A 341 41.96 -47.71 -21.63
C PRO A 341 41.05 -46.75 -22.48
N GLN A 342 41.20 -45.45 -22.18
CA GLN A 342 41.35 -44.25 -23.07
C GLN A 342 40.18 -43.53 -23.78
N ALA A 343 40.25 -42.18 -23.72
CA ALA A 343 39.51 -41.13 -24.43
C ALA A 343 40.23 -40.68 -25.73
N PRO A 344 39.58 -39.90 -26.64
CA PRO A 344 39.87 -38.44 -26.81
C PRO A 344 38.67 -37.63 -27.44
N PRO A 345 38.83 -36.43 -28.06
CA PRO A 345 39.17 -35.12 -27.49
C PRO A 345 38.15 -33.97 -27.84
N VAL A 346 38.51 -32.75 -27.40
CA VAL A 346 37.86 -31.41 -27.44
C VAL A 346 37.66 -30.82 -28.85
N GLU A 347 36.61 -30.00 -29.07
CA GLU A 347 36.60 -28.88 -30.04
C GLU A 347 35.52 -27.80 -29.75
N LEU A 348 35.90 -26.52 -29.85
CA LEU A 348 35.08 -25.29 -30.03
C LEU A 348 35.36 -24.79 -31.47
N PRO A 349 34.44 -24.14 -32.23
CA PRO A 349 34.41 -22.66 -32.27
C PRO A 349 33.12 -21.92 -32.80
N ALA A 350 33.15 -20.59 -32.66
CA ALA A 350 32.75 -19.50 -33.60
C ALA A 350 31.28 -19.11 -33.97
N SER A 351 30.90 -17.90 -33.54
CA SER A 351 30.58 -16.66 -34.31
C SER A 351 29.84 -16.65 -35.67
N ALA A 352 28.90 -15.69 -35.76
CA ALA A 352 28.40 -14.90 -36.91
C ALA A 352 27.21 -15.41 -37.76
N ALA A 353 26.14 -14.60 -37.85
CA ALA A 353 25.76 -13.86 -39.06
C ALA A 353 24.44 -13.05 -38.91
N ILE A 354 24.50 -11.79 -39.32
CA ILE A 354 23.40 -10.86 -39.60
C ILE A 354 22.99 -11.05 -41.07
N PRO A 355 21.71 -10.92 -41.47
CA PRO A 355 21.36 -10.57 -42.83
C PRO A 355 20.94 -9.10 -42.94
N VAL A 356 21.73 -8.35 -43.71
CA VAL A 356 21.35 -7.08 -44.34
C VAL A 356 20.85 -7.41 -45.75
N GLY A 357 19.66 -6.91 -46.11
CA GLY A 357 19.16 -6.85 -47.49
C GLY A 357 18.65 -5.43 -47.77
N THR A 358 19.24 -4.79 -48.77
CA THR A 358 19.05 -3.38 -49.20
C THR A 358 18.06 -3.30 -50.40
N PRO A 359 17.96 -2.19 -51.17
CA PRO A 359 16.85 -1.23 -51.12
C PRO A 359 16.04 -1.16 -52.43
N THR A 360 14.86 -0.52 -52.45
CA THR A 360 14.27 -0.03 -53.70
C THR A 360 13.50 1.27 -53.50
N SER A 361 13.72 2.20 -54.44
CA SER A 361 13.38 3.62 -54.42
C SER A 361 11.98 3.96 -54.96
N ILE A 362 11.37 4.95 -54.28
CA ILE A 362 10.62 6.13 -54.75
C ILE A 362 9.45 5.95 -55.75
N VAL A 363 8.21 6.25 -55.31
CA VAL A 363 7.25 7.13 -56.02
C VAL A 363 6.39 7.91 -55.00
N ASN A 364 6.23 9.21 -55.25
CA ASN A 364 5.39 10.17 -54.52
C ASN A 364 3.88 9.88 -54.66
N ALA A 365 3.15 9.86 -53.53
CA ALA A 365 1.74 10.29 -53.45
C ALA A 365 1.37 10.66 -52.00
N ARG A 366 0.82 11.88 -51.80
CA ARG A 366 0.17 12.35 -50.55
C ARG A 366 -1.36 12.21 -50.72
N PRO A 367 -2.18 12.26 -49.64
CA PRO A 367 -2.91 11.13 -49.06
C PRO A 367 -4.44 11.22 -49.30
N PRO A 368 -5.21 10.23 -48.85
CA PRO A 368 -6.23 10.58 -47.85
C PRO A 368 -6.39 9.54 -46.73
N GLY A 369 -6.70 10.01 -45.52
CA GLY A 369 -7.26 9.20 -44.45
C GLY A 369 -6.26 8.44 -43.57
N GLY A 370 -5.54 9.14 -42.70
CA GLY A 370 -4.76 8.54 -41.61
C GLY A 370 -5.52 8.63 -40.28
N ALA A 371 -5.71 7.48 -39.64
CA ALA A 371 -6.24 7.30 -38.29
C ALA A 371 -5.52 8.19 -37.25
N PRO A 372 -6.17 8.55 -36.13
CA PRO A 372 -5.54 9.35 -35.08
C PRO A 372 -4.29 8.66 -34.56
N ALA A 373 -3.23 9.44 -34.37
CA ALA A 373 -1.98 8.99 -33.76
C ALA A 373 -2.28 8.27 -32.43
N PRO A 374 -1.53 7.20 -32.09
CA PRO A 374 -1.72 6.53 -30.81
C PRO A 374 -1.55 7.56 -29.70
N ALA A 375 -2.56 7.66 -28.83
CA ALA A 375 -2.50 8.46 -27.63
C ALA A 375 -1.21 8.10 -26.89
N VAL A 376 -0.37 9.10 -26.62
CA VAL A 376 0.73 8.96 -25.67
C VAL A 376 0.07 8.54 -24.36
N SER A 377 0.22 7.26 -23.99
CA SER A 377 -0.31 6.73 -22.75
C SER A 377 0.31 7.54 -21.62
N PHE A 378 -0.55 8.24 -20.88
CA PHE A 378 -0.20 8.83 -19.61
C PHE A 378 0.20 7.69 -18.66
N GLU A 379 1.50 7.50 -18.45
CA GLU A 379 1.98 6.71 -17.32
C GLU A 379 1.80 7.54 -16.06
N SER A 380 0.72 7.26 -15.33
CA SER A 380 0.62 7.67 -13.93
C SER A 380 1.76 7.02 -13.15
N HIS A 381 2.59 7.79 -12.47
CA HIS A 381 3.58 7.25 -11.55
C HIS A 381 2.93 6.29 -10.54
N GLU A 382 3.59 5.16 -10.22
CA GLU A 382 3.06 4.01 -9.47
C GLU A 382 2.37 4.36 -8.13
N TRP A 383 2.74 5.45 -7.47
CA TRP A 383 2.09 5.92 -6.24
C TRP A 383 0.70 6.56 -6.45
N ALA A 384 0.27 6.77 -7.70
CA ALA A 384 -0.87 7.60 -8.07
C ALA A 384 -2.17 6.84 -8.40
N SER A 385 -2.18 5.50 -8.39
CA SER A 385 -3.36 4.72 -8.76
C SER A 385 -4.14 4.14 -7.58
N GLY A 386 -3.53 4.08 -6.37
CA GLY A 386 -4.08 3.26 -5.28
C GLY A 386 -4.25 1.78 -5.66
N ASN A 387 -3.62 1.36 -6.75
CA ASN A 387 -3.79 0.09 -7.44
C ASN A 387 -2.49 -0.72 -7.42
N ASP A 388 -1.48 -0.28 -6.66
CA ASP A 388 -0.29 -1.10 -6.40
C ASP A 388 -0.70 -2.28 -5.51
N PRO A 389 -0.61 -3.53 -6.00
CA PRO A 389 -0.86 -4.72 -5.18
C PRO A 389 0.16 -4.88 -4.03
N HIS A 390 1.25 -4.10 -4.02
CA HIS A 390 2.26 -4.04 -2.97
C HIS A 390 2.11 -2.85 -2.00
N GLU A 391 1.46 -1.74 -2.40
CA GLU A 391 0.91 -0.78 -1.43
C GLU A 391 -0.44 -1.31 -0.95
N GLY A 392 -0.36 -2.33 -0.09
CA GLY A 392 -1.46 -2.68 0.78
C GLY A 392 -1.98 -1.40 1.43
N ILE A 393 -3.19 -1.00 1.04
CA ILE A 393 -4.01 -0.08 1.82
C ILE A 393 -4.01 -0.66 3.22
N LEU A 394 -3.30 0.02 4.13
CA LEU A 394 -3.34 -0.24 5.56
C LEU A 394 -4.80 -0.18 6.02
#